data_AF-A0A645E2W4-F1
#
_entry.id   AF-A0A645E2W4-F1
#
_cell.length_a   1.000
_cell.length_b   1.000
_cell.length_c   1.000
_cell.angle_alpha   90.00
_cell.angle_beta   90.00
_cell.angle_gamma   90.00
#
_symmetry.space_group_name_H-M   'P 1'
#
loop_
_entity.id
_entity.type
_entity.pdbx_description
1 polymer ?
#
loop_
_entity_poly.entity_id
_entity_poly.type
_entity_poly.pdbx_seq_one_letter_code
_entity_poly.pdbx_strand_id
1 'polypeptide(L)'
;MLPETIPHRAETLQVLRFIAREPMLMLSGDDEGYGSRWTLGGQQIQPAIARYLMESGFIAETGRTEFGARKLTLTPSGDLFREKGLLWWASLSLFQKIRVTLLG
;
A
#
# COMPACT_ATOMS: atom_id res chain seq x y z
N MET A 1 -15.44 -5.63 11.16
CA MET A 1 -15.96 -4.52 10.32
C MET A 1 -14.89 -4.22 9.29
N LEU A 2 -15.18 -4.33 8.00
CA LEU A 2 -14.25 -3.89 6.94
C LEU A 2 -14.26 -2.36 6.94
N PRO A 3 -13.12 -1.65 6.94
CA PRO A 3 -13.13 -0.21 6.98
C PRO A 3 -13.75 0.35 5.69
N GLU A 4 -14.70 1.27 5.88
CA GLU A 4 -15.31 2.05 4.81
C GLU A 4 -14.25 2.83 4.05
N THR A 5 -14.31 2.78 2.72
CA THR A 5 -13.51 3.53 1.73
C THR A 5 -12.00 3.25 1.69
N ILE A 6 -11.50 2.84 0.51
CA ILE A 6 -10.05 2.76 0.22
C ILE A 6 -9.43 4.15 0.45
N PRO A 7 -8.42 4.29 1.34
CA PRO A 7 -7.79 5.58 1.62
C PRO A 7 -6.98 6.03 0.39
N HIS A 8 -7.08 7.32 0.03
CA HIS A 8 -6.33 7.95 -1.07
C HIS A 8 -6.18 7.04 -2.29
N ARG A 9 -7.28 6.77 -3.02
CA ARG A 9 -7.37 5.64 -3.97
C ARG A 9 -6.27 5.65 -5.02
N ALA A 10 -5.94 6.83 -5.53
CA ALA A 10 -4.86 7.00 -6.51
C ALA A 10 -3.50 6.57 -5.93
N GLU A 11 -3.18 7.00 -4.71
CA GLU A 11 -1.93 6.65 -4.04
C GLU A 11 -1.90 5.19 -3.62
N THR A 12 -3.00 4.64 -3.09
CA THR A 12 -3.11 3.20 -2.81
C THR A 12 -2.85 2.37 -4.06
N LEU A 13 -3.38 2.78 -5.23
CA LEU A 13 -3.08 2.10 -6.48
C LEU A 13 -1.61 2.25 -6.91
N GLN A 14 -0.99 3.41 -6.67
CA GLN A 14 0.45 3.56 -6.91
C GLN A 14 1.26 2.61 -6.02
N VAL A 15 0.96 2.55 -4.72
CA VAL A 15 1.59 1.62 -3.78
C VAL A 15 1.46 0.17 -4.25
N LEU A 16 0.25 -0.28 -4.61
CA LEU A 16 0.02 -1.63 -5.14
C LEU A 16 0.86 -1.93 -6.39
N ARG A 17 1.03 -0.95 -7.29
CA ARG A 17 1.86 -1.10 -8.49
C ARG A 17 3.34 -1.24 -8.17
N PHE A 18 3.84 -0.51 -7.17
CA PHE A 18 5.25 -0.57 -6.77
C PHE A 18 5.56 -1.82 -5.95
N ILE A 19 4.67 -2.24 -5.03
CA ILE A 19 4.89 -3.45 -4.21
C ILE A 19 5.05 -4.71 -5.07
N ALA A 20 4.36 -4.77 -6.21
CA ALA A 20 4.50 -5.89 -7.14
C ALA A 20 5.93 -6.05 -7.71
N ARG A 21 6.77 -5.03 -7.61
CA ARG A 21 8.16 -5.01 -8.12
C ARG A 21 9.18 -5.15 -6.99
N GLU A 22 8.89 -4.57 -5.83
CA GLU A 22 9.79 -4.54 -4.67
C GLU A 22 8.98 -4.63 -3.37
N PRO A 23 9.47 -5.31 -2.33
CA PRO A 23 8.73 -5.42 -1.07
C PRO A 23 8.59 -4.04 -0.39
N MET A 24 7.42 -3.79 0.18
CA MET A 24 7.26 -2.71 1.16
C MET A 24 7.99 -3.12 2.43
N LEU A 25 8.75 -2.21 3.02
CA LEU A 25 9.43 -2.42 4.28
C LEU A 25 8.62 -1.80 5.41
N MET A 26 8.41 -2.57 6.47
CA MET A 26 7.89 -2.07 7.73
C MET A 26 9.02 -2.00 8.74
N LEU A 27 9.34 -0.77 9.14
CA LEU A 27 10.22 -0.45 10.24
C LEU A 27 9.35 -0.36 11.49
N SER A 28 9.43 -1.37 12.34
CA SER A 28 8.81 -1.33 13.65
C SER A 28 9.41 -0.17 14.43
N GLY A 29 8.55 0.68 14.96
CA GLY A 29 8.94 1.62 16.00
C GLY A 29 9.41 0.88 17.24
N ASP A 30 10.38 1.43 17.95
CA ASP A 30 10.74 0.95 19.28
C ASP A 30 9.77 1.49 20.35
N ASP A 31 9.98 1.02 21.58
CA ASP A 31 9.24 1.45 22.76
C ASP A 31 9.54 2.93 23.16
N GLU A 32 10.42 3.63 22.42
CA GLU A 32 10.79 5.04 22.65
C GLU A 32 9.84 6.04 21.95
N GLY A 33 8.73 5.55 21.39
CA GLY A 33 7.61 6.38 20.96
C GLY A 33 7.62 6.79 19.49
N TYR A 34 8.55 6.27 18.69
CA TYR A 34 8.44 6.39 17.24
C TYR A 34 7.41 5.38 16.72
N GLY A 35 6.33 5.84 16.08
CA GLY A 35 5.36 4.94 15.46
C GLY A 35 5.96 4.09 14.34
N SER A 36 5.35 2.94 14.04
CA SER A 36 5.73 2.12 12.88
C SER A 36 5.75 2.94 11.59
N ARG A 37 6.79 2.75 10.77
CA ARG A 37 6.95 3.40 9.47
C ARG A 37 6.94 2.36 8.37
N TRP A 38 6.32 2.72 7.24
CA TRP A 38 6.34 1.90 6.04
C TRP A 38 7.07 2.64 4.95
N THR A 39 7.95 1.93 4.24
CA THR A 39 8.66 2.49 3.08
C THR A 39 8.57 1.57 1.88
N LEU A 40 8.64 2.14 0.69
CA LEU A 40 8.64 1.43 -0.58
C LEU A 40 9.58 2.18 -1.52
N GLY A 41 10.60 1.51 -2.07
CA GLY A 41 11.64 2.18 -2.86
C GLY A 41 12.38 3.29 -2.11
N GLY A 42 12.43 3.21 -0.77
CA GLY A 42 12.99 4.24 0.11
C GLY A 42 12.07 5.43 0.40
N GLN A 43 10.89 5.51 -0.22
CA GLN A 43 9.89 6.56 0.06
C GLN A 43 8.95 6.12 1.19
N GLN A 44 8.61 7.04 2.09
CA GLN A 44 7.67 6.77 3.17
C GLN A 44 6.23 6.68 2.64
N ILE A 45 5.52 5.64 3.02
CA ILE A 45 4.11 5.43 2.70
C ILE A 45 3.24 5.94 3.85
N GLN A 46 2.10 6.53 3.50
CA GLN A 46 1.12 6.97 4.49
C GLN A 46 0.66 5.80 5.37
N PRO A 47 0.69 5.93 6.71
CA PRO A 47 0.29 4.86 7.63
C PRO A 47 -1.13 4.32 7.37
N ALA A 48 -2.06 5.17 6.96
CA ALA A 48 -3.44 4.76 6.65
C ALA A 48 -3.50 3.75 5.49
N ILE A 49 -2.71 3.96 4.42
CA ILE A 49 -2.65 3.06 3.27
C ILE A 49 -2.00 1.73 3.67
N ALA A 50 -0.85 1.78 4.36
CA ALA A 50 -0.14 0.57 4.75
C ALA A 50 -0.97 -0.29 5.73
N ARG A 51 -1.61 0.33 6.72
CA ARG A 51 -2.52 -0.36 7.65
C ARG A 51 -3.73 -0.93 6.91
N TYR A 52 -4.37 -0.16 6.03
CA TYR A 52 -5.48 -0.66 5.23
C TYR A 52 -5.10 -1.92 4.45
N LEU A 53 -3.96 -1.90 3.74
CA LEU A 53 -3.50 -3.05 2.96
C LEU A 53 -3.17 -4.27 3.84
N MET A 54 -2.57 -4.04 5.01
CA MET A 54 -2.17 -5.10 5.93
C MET A 54 -3.37 -5.70 6.68
N GLU A 55 -4.22 -4.86 7.28
CA GLU A 55 -5.42 -5.27 8.04
C GLU A 55 -6.46 -5.92 7.12
N SER A 56 -6.53 -5.52 5.85
CA SER A 56 -7.39 -6.17 4.84
C SER A 56 -6.78 -7.44 4.25
N GLY A 57 -5.55 -7.81 4.62
CA GLY A 57 -4.86 -9.00 4.13
C GLY A 57 -4.42 -8.94 2.67
N PHE A 58 -4.28 -7.75 2.09
CA PHE A 58 -3.75 -7.54 0.74
C PHE A 58 -2.22 -7.62 0.69
N ILE A 59 -1.56 -7.34 1.81
CA ILE A 59 -0.12 -7.56 1.98
C ILE A 59 0.14 -8.43 3.20
N ALA A 60 1.19 -9.25 3.13
CA ALA A 60 1.63 -10.11 4.22
C ALA A 60 3.16 -10.08 4.36
N GLU A 61 3.64 -10.38 5.57
CA GLU A 61 5.08 -10.55 5.82
C GLU A 61 5.59 -11.80 5.10
N THR A 62 6.66 -11.64 4.31
CA THR A 62 7.35 -12.74 3.64
C THR A 62 8.79 -12.90 4.09
N GLY A 63 9.28 -12.04 4.97
CA GLY A 63 10.58 -12.17 5.60
C GLY A 63 11.05 -10.87 6.22
N ARG A 64 12.36 -10.78 6.46
CA ARG A 64 13.01 -9.59 7.03
C ARG A 64 14.23 -9.17 6.20
N THR A 65 14.63 -7.92 6.33
CA THR A 65 15.93 -7.42 5.85
C THR A 65 17.03 -7.78 6.85
N GLU A 66 18.28 -7.60 6.45
CA GLU A 66 19.46 -7.77 7.33
C GLU A 66 19.42 -6.82 8.53
N PHE A 67 18.79 -5.65 8.37
CA PHE A 67 18.57 -4.66 9.42
C PHE A 67 17.27 -4.88 10.21
N GLY A 68 16.62 -6.05 10.06
CA GLY A 68 15.46 -6.44 10.85
C GLY A 68 14.12 -5.85 10.40
N ALA A 69 14.06 -5.05 9.33
CA ALA A 69 12.81 -4.52 8.80
C ALA A 69 11.96 -5.64 8.19
N ARG A 70 10.65 -5.66 8.45
CA ARG A 70 9.74 -6.68 7.90
C ARG A 70 9.49 -6.40 6.42
N LYS A 71 9.62 -7.40 5.56
CA LYS A 71 9.30 -7.33 4.13
C LYS A 71 7.85 -7.74 3.95
N LEU A 72 7.06 -6.82 3.41
CA LEU A 72 5.65 -7.01 3.09
C LEU A 72 5.48 -7.10 1.57
N THR A 73 4.84 -8.16 1.10
CA THR A 73 4.54 -8.37 -0.33
C THR A 73 3.06 -8.63 -0.55
N LEU A 74 2.61 -8.52 -1.80
CA LEU A 74 1.22 -8.82 -2.15
C LEU A 74 0.88 -10.27 -1.81
N THR A 75 -0.29 -10.47 -1.23
CA THR A 75 -0.97 -11.77 -1.18
C THR A 75 -1.69 -12.03 -2.50
N PRO A 76 -2.20 -13.25 -2.75
CA PRO A 76 -3.04 -13.49 -3.94
C PRO A 76 -4.26 -12.57 -4.03
N SER A 77 -4.89 -12.24 -2.88
CA SER A 77 -6.01 -11.29 -2.86
C SER A 77 -5.54 -9.86 -3.12
N GLY A 78 -4.36 -9.47 -2.63
CA GLY A 78 -3.74 -8.19 -2.94
C GLY A 78 -3.38 -8.02 -4.41
N ASP A 79 -2.92 -9.08 -5.06
CA ASP A 79 -2.62 -9.05 -6.49
C ASP A 79 -3.90 -8.90 -7.33
N LEU A 80 -4.95 -9.65 -7.00
CA LEU A 80 -6.27 -9.46 -7.63
C LEU A 80 -6.81 -8.03 -7.41
N PHE A 81 -6.61 -7.46 -6.22
CA PHE A 81 -7.01 -6.09 -5.92
C PHE A 81 -6.24 -5.08 -6.77
N ARG A 82 -4.92 -5.28 -6.94
CA ARG A 82 -4.07 -4.49 -7.85
C ARG A 82 -4.55 -4.56 -9.28
N GLU A 83 -4.83 -5.75 -9.81
CA GLU A 83 -5.30 -5.93 -11.19
C GLU A 83 -6.64 -5.21 -11.43
N LYS A 84 -7.61 -5.38 -10.53
CA LYS A 84 -8.90 -4.66 -10.60
C LYS A 84 -8.70 -3.15 -10.53
N GLY A 85 -7.81 -2.68 -9.66
CA GLY A 85 -7.45 -1.25 -9.55
C GLY A 85 -6.83 -0.71 -10.84
N LEU A 86 -5.96 -1.47 -11.50
CA LEU A 86 -5.36 -1.10 -12.78
C LEU A 86 -6.41 -1.01 -13.90
N LEU A 87 -7.32 -1.99 -13.98
CA LEU A 87 -8.43 -1.97 -14.94
C LEU A 87 -9.37 -0.78 -14.70
N TRP A 88 -9.73 -0.52 -13.44
CA TRP A 88 -10.52 0.65 -13.06
C TRP A 88 -9.80 1.94 -13.50
N TRP A 89 -8.53 2.12 -13.17
CA TRP A 89 -7.78 3.32 -13.57
C TRP A 89 -7.70 3.47 -15.10
N ALA A 90 -7.51 2.37 -15.83
CA ALA A 90 -7.51 2.39 -17.29
C ALA A 90 -8.86 2.82 -17.87
N SER A 91 -9.98 2.46 -17.22
CA SER A 91 -11.33 2.85 -17.65
C SER A 91 -11.68 4.32 -17.41
N LEU A 92 -10.92 5.04 -16.56
CA LEU A 92 -11.20 6.44 -16.27
C LEU A 92 -10.78 7.39 -17.40
N SER A 93 -11.62 8.38 -17.66
CA SER A 93 -11.26 9.52 -18.49
C SER A 93 -10.18 10.39 -17.83
N LEU A 94 -9.52 11.24 -18.62
CA LEU A 94 -8.49 12.16 -18.10
C LEU A 94 -9.03 13.05 -16.97
N PHE A 95 -10.24 13.58 -17.12
CA PHE A 95 -10.88 14.41 -16.09
C PHE A 95 -11.15 13.63 -14.79
N GLN A 96 -11.60 12.38 -14.91
CA GLN A 96 -11.82 11.51 -13.74
C GLN A 96 -10.52 11.18 -13.02
N LYS A 97 -9.43 10.91 -13.77
CA LYS A 97 -8.11 10.68 -13.19
C LYS A 97 -7.62 11.89 -12.40
N ILE A 98 -7.75 13.10 -12.95
CA ILE A 98 -7.38 14.35 -12.25
C ILE A 98 -8.21 14.50 -10.97
N ARG A 99 -9.53 14.29 -11.07
CA ARG A 99 -10.44 14.42 -9.92
C ARG A 99 -10.06 13.48 -8.78
N VAL A 100 -9.78 12.21 -9.08
CA VAL A 100 -9.41 11.22 -8.04
C VAL A 100 -8.04 11.49 -7.45
N THR A 101 -7.06 11.93 -8.26
CA THR A 101 -5.75 12.33 -7.74
C THR A 101 -5.82 13.52 -6.78
N LEU A 102 -6.67 14.50 -7.06
CA LEU A 102 -6.79 15.72 -6.24
C LEU A 102 -7.68 15.57 -5.01
N LEU A 103 -8.74 14.75 -5.09
CA LEU A 103 -9.75 14.63 -4.03
C LEU A 103 -9.64 13.36 -3.19
N GLY A 104 -8.80 12.39 -3.57
CA GLY A 104 -8.64 11.12 -2.89
C GLY A 104 -9.59 10.03 -3.35
#